data_AF-A0A382NFN5-F1
#
_entry.id   AF-A0A382NFN5-F1
#
_cell.length_a   1.000
_cell.length_b   1.000
_cell.length_c   1.000
_cell.angle_alpha   90.00
_cell.angle_beta   90.00
_cell.angle_gamma   90.00
#
_symmetry.space_group_name_H-M   'P 1'
#
loop_
_entity.id
_entity.type
_entity.pdbx_description
1 polymer ?
#
loop_
_entity_poly.entity_id
_entity_poly.type
_entity_poly.pdbx_seq_one_letter_code
_entity_poly.pdbx_strand_id
1 'polypeptide(L)'
;MLLLGNIASRISRKKTKERIVTYIVDRNVNYTNICVTDCAFCAFYRKEGDEEAYVHHFEIIAEKIEETISLGGRQILLQGGHNANLKIDYFEDLFRCIKERFDIHLHALSPAEIVHTAKISKITIADVISRLAEAGLDSIPGGGAEILV
;
A
#
# COMPACT_ATOMS: atom_id res chain seq x y z
N MET A 1 -16.50 33.83 -8.95
CA MET A 1 -16.52 32.45 -8.42
C MET A 1 -15.33 31.60 -8.93
N LEU A 2 -14.12 32.17 -9.06
CA LEU A 2 -12.91 31.46 -9.54
C LEU A 2 -11.68 31.67 -8.63
N LEU A 3 -11.85 32.39 -7.51
CA LEU A 3 -10.74 32.85 -6.67
C LEU A 3 -9.91 31.67 -6.12
N LEU A 4 -10.57 30.63 -5.62
CA LEU A 4 -9.90 29.46 -5.05
C LEU A 4 -9.04 28.72 -6.09
N GLY A 5 -9.61 28.38 -7.24
CA GLY A 5 -8.88 27.70 -8.32
C GLY A 5 -7.72 28.53 -8.87
N ASN A 6 -7.91 29.85 -9.02
CA ASN A 6 -6.86 30.75 -9.49
C ASN A 6 -5.70 30.86 -8.50
N ILE A 7 -5.99 30.98 -7.20
CA ILE A 7 -4.96 31.01 -6.16
C ILE A 7 -4.23 29.67 -6.10
N ALA A 8 -4.93 28.55 -6.13
CA ALA A 8 -4.34 27.21 -6.11
C ALA A 8 -3.40 26.99 -7.31
N SER A 9 -3.85 27.33 -8.53
CA SER A 9 -3.03 27.24 -9.74
C SER A 9 -1.78 28.12 -9.64
N ARG A 10 -1.92 29.36 -9.13
CA ARG A 10 -0.79 30.27 -8.95
C ARG A 10 0.24 29.72 -7.95
N ILE A 11 -0.20 29.15 -6.83
CA ILE A 11 0.69 28.57 -5.82
C ILE A 11 1.39 27.32 -6.37
N SER A 12 0.65 26.42 -7.03
CA SER A 12 1.22 25.21 -7.66
C SER A 12 2.33 25.56 -8.65
N ARG A 13 2.09 26.53 -9.54
CA ARG A 13 3.07 27.01 -10.53
C ARG A 13 4.33 27.67 -9.93
N LYS A 14 4.30 28.10 -8.67
CA LYS A 14 5.51 28.58 -7.98
C LYS A 14 6.38 27.43 -7.46
N LYS A 15 5.77 26.26 -7.21
CA LYS A 15 6.47 25.08 -6.68
C LYS A 15 7.06 24.20 -7.78
N THR A 16 6.43 24.16 -8.95
CA THR A 16 6.93 23.41 -10.10
C THR A 16 7.64 24.35 -11.07
N LYS A 17 8.86 24.00 -11.48
CA LYS A 17 9.48 24.63 -12.64
C LYS A 17 8.67 24.18 -13.86
N GLU A 18 8.25 25.12 -14.69
CA GLU A 18 7.50 24.87 -15.93
C GLU A 18 6.10 24.27 -15.72
N ARG A 19 5.34 24.09 -16.81
CA ARG A 19 3.99 23.50 -16.79
C ARG A 19 4.06 21.96 -16.82
N ILE A 20 4.99 21.38 -16.07
CA ILE A 20 5.21 19.93 -16.03
C ILE A 20 4.12 19.29 -15.15
N VAL A 21 3.50 18.23 -15.68
CA VAL A 21 2.58 17.35 -14.97
C VAL A 21 3.24 15.98 -14.92
N THR A 22 3.42 15.42 -13.72
CA THR A 22 4.03 14.11 -13.52
C THR A 22 2.97 13.04 -13.38
N TYR A 23 3.31 11.83 -13.80
CA TYR A 23 2.50 10.63 -13.59
C TYR A 23 3.42 9.44 -13.36
N ILE A 24 2.86 8.34 -12.85
CA ILE A 24 3.53 7.06 -12.73
C ILE A 24 2.57 5.97 -13.21
N VAL A 25 3.12 4.94 -13.85
CA VAL A 25 2.39 3.71 -14.13
C VAL A 25 2.61 2.79 -12.94
N ASP A 26 1.55 2.60 -12.17
CA ASP A 26 1.50 1.86 -10.91
C ASP A 26 0.32 0.87 -10.94
N ARG A 27 0.41 -0.20 -10.13
CA ARG A 27 -0.71 -1.11 -9.91
C ARG A 27 -1.02 -1.28 -8.44
N ASN A 28 -2.30 -1.15 -8.10
CA ASN A 28 -2.85 -1.63 -6.84
C ASN A 28 -2.83 -3.16 -6.79
N VAL A 29 -2.13 -3.70 -5.80
CA VAL A 29 -2.09 -5.13 -5.50
C VAL A 29 -2.62 -5.35 -4.10
N ASN A 30 -3.73 -6.06 -3.98
CA ASN A 30 -4.30 -6.39 -2.68
C ASN A 30 -3.94 -7.79 -2.24
N TYR A 31 -3.04 -7.92 -1.25
CA TYR A 31 -2.57 -9.23 -0.76
C TYR A 31 -3.64 -9.98 0.05
N THR A 32 -4.59 -9.28 0.65
CA THR A 32 -5.75 -9.85 1.35
C THR A 32 -6.89 -8.84 1.38
N ASN A 33 -8.13 -9.33 1.38
CA ASN A 33 -9.31 -8.52 1.71
C ASN A 33 -9.84 -8.78 3.13
N ILE A 34 -9.21 -9.67 3.90
CA ILE A 34 -9.62 -9.98 5.27
C ILE A 34 -9.26 -8.81 6.19
N CYS A 35 -10.24 -8.25 6.89
CA CYS A 35 -10.05 -7.09 7.74
C CYS A 35 -10.88 -7.16 9.02
N VAL A 36 -10.31 -6.68 10.14
CA VAL A 36 -11.00 -6.61 11.43
C VAL A 36 -11.59 -5.22 11.76
N THR A 37 -11.45 -4.23 10.88
CA THR A 37 -11.82 -2.83 11.18
C THR A 37 -13.28 -2.49 10.87
N ASP A 38 -13.92 -3.21 9.94
CA ASP A 38 -15.33 -3.01 9.58
C ASP A 38 -15.69 -1.54 9.20
N CYS A 39 -14.88 -0.87 8.37
CA CYS A 39 -15.16 0.51 7.95
C CYS A 39 -16.48 0.62 7.18
N ALA A 40 -17.38 1.52 7.60
CA ALA A 40 -18.73 1.65 7.02
C ALA A 40 -18.77 2.00 5.51
N PHE A 41 -17.72 2.64 5.00
CA PHE A 41 -17.59 3.05 3.59
C PHE A 41 -16.76 2.08 2.75
N CYS A 42 -16.18 1.03 3.34
CA CYS A 42 -15.30 0.11 2.64
C CYS A 42 -16.11 -1.04 2.02
N ALA A 43 -16.20 -1.09 0.70
CA ALA A 43 -16.82 -2.21 -0.02
C ALA A 43 -15.88 -3.42 -0.21
N PHE A 44 -14.58 -3.24 0.06
CA PHE A 44 -13.55 -4.23 -0.22
C PHE A 44 -13.41 -5.30 0.86
N TYR A 45 -13.63 -4.95 2.13
CA TYR A 45 -13.28 -5.84 3.22
C TYR A 45 -14.21 -7.07 3.29
N ARG A 46 -13.67 -8.18 3.77
CA ARG A 46 -14.42 -9.37 4.18
C ARG A 46 -14.00 -9.78 5.58
N LYS A 47 -14.92 -10.43 6.29
CA LYS A 47 -14.63 -11.06 7.58
C LYS A 47 -13.90 -12.38 7.36
N GLU A 48 -13.11 -12.79 8.34
CA GLU A 48 -12.51 -14.12 8.29
C GLU A 48 -13.61 -15.19 8.24
N GLY A 49 -13.47 -16.15 7.31
CA GLY A 49 -14.45 -17.19 7.05
C GLY A 49 -15.57 -16.82 6.06
N ASP A 50 -15.60 -15.59 5.56
CA ASP A 50 -16.47 -15.21 4.43
C ASP A 50 -16.07 -15.98 3.15
N GLU A 51 -17.04 -16.31 2.29
CA GLU A 51 -16.78 -17.06 1.05
C GLU A 51 -15.87 -16.31 0.07
N GLU A 52 -15.89 -14.97 0.12
CA GLU A 52 -15.06 -14.12 -0.72
C GLU A 52 -13.74 -13.71 -0.02
N ALA A 53 -13.48 -14.19 1.19
CA ALA A 53 -12.25 -13.89 1.92
C ALA A 53 -11.04 -14.58 1.29
N TYR A 54 -9.92 -13.85 1.16
CA TYR A 54 -8.68 -14.40 0.62
C TYR A 54 -7.42 -13.83 1.26
N VAL A 55 -6.36 -14.63 1.23
CA VAL A 55 -4.95 -14.20 1.32
C VAL A 55 -4.27 -14.76 0.08
N HIS A 56 -3.72 -13.91 -0.78
CA HIS A 56 -3.07 -14.37 -2.00
C HIS A 56 -1.73 -15.02 -1.70
N HIS A 57 -1.46 -16.14 -2.38
CA HIS A 57 -0.12 -16.69 -2.48
C HIS A 57 0.80 -15.76 -3.27
N PHE A 58 2.10 -15.85 -3.01
CA PHE A 58 3.11 -15.03 -3.67
C PHE A 58 3.01 -15.08 -5.21
N GLU A 59 2.75 -16.24 -5.81
CA GLU A 59 2.67 -16.35 -7.28
C GLU A 59 1.56 -15.48 -7.90
N ILE A 60 0.42 -15.30 -7.22
CA ILE A 60 -0.64 -14.39 -7.70
C ILE A 60 -0.19 -12.92 -7.61
N ILE A 61 0.60 -12.58 -6.60
CA ILE A 61 1.19 -11.24 -6.44
C ILE A 61 2.27 -11.02 -7.52
N ALA A 62 3.10 -12.05 -7.76
CA ALA A 62 4.16 -12.05 -8.76
C ALA A 62 3.62 -11.87 -10.18
N GLU A 63 2.56 -12.59 -10.56
CA GLU A 63 1.88 -12.43 -11.86
C GLU A 63 1.41 -10.98 -12.05
N LYS A 64 0.82 -10.38 -11.02
CA LYS A 64 0.37 -8.97 -11.08
C LYS A 64 1.54 -8.00 -11.25
N ILE A 65 2.69 -8.28 -10.63
CA ILE A 65 3.92 -7.48 -10.77
C ILE A 65 4.49 -7.64 -12.19
N GLU A 66 4.57 -8.86 -12.71
CA GLU A 66 5.03 -9.16 -14.07
C GLU A 66 4.19 -8.44 -15.12
N GLU A 67 2.87 -8.51 -15.01
CA GLU A 67 1.95 -7.75 -15.86
C GLU A 67 2.23 -6.24 -15.77
N THR A 68 2.45 -5.70 -14.56
CA THR A 68 2.74 -4.28 -14.34
C THR A 68 4.02 -3.84 -15.05
N ILE A 69 5.09 -4.62 -14.90
CA ILE A 69 6.39 -4.37 -15.55
C ILE A 69 6.25 -4.49 -17.07
N SER A 70 5.49 -5.47 -17.56
CA SER A 70 5.25 -5.67 -19.01
C SER A 70 4.57 -4.47 -19.67
N LEU A 71 3.77 -3.73 -18.90
CA LEU A 71 3.08 -2.51 -19.31
C LEU A 71 3.91 -1.23 -19.09
N GLY A 72 5.18 -1.35 -18.68
CA GLY A 72 6.07 -0.22 -18.41
C GLY A 72 5.89 0.40 -17.02
N GLY A 73 5.16 -0.27 -16.12
CA GLY A 73 5.01 0.12 -14.72
C GLY A 73 6.31 -0.04 -13.93
N ARG A 74 6.50 0.83 -12.93
CA ARG A 74 7.72 0.86 -12.10
C ARG A 74 7.43 0.81 -10.60
N GLN A 75 6.17 0.76 -10.22
CA GLN A 75 5.73 0.76 -8.84
C GLN A 75 4.53 -0.18 -8.68
N ILE A 76 4.44 -0.81 -7.51
CA ILE A 76 3.19 -1.38 -7.02
C ILE A 76 2.76 -0.69 -5.73
N LEU A 77 1.45 -0.48 -5.60
CA LEU A 77 0.78 -0.12 -4.36
C LEU A 77 0.24 -1.40 -3.70
N LEU A 78 0.97 -1.91 -2.71
CA LEU A 78 0.63 -3.17 -2.02
C LEU A 78 -0.10 -2.87 -0.70
N GLN A 79 -1.42 -3.07 -0.67
CA GLN A 79 -2.28 -2.78 0.50
C GLN A 79 -3.36 -3.82 0.68
N GLY A 80 -3.77 -4.10 1.92
CA GLY A 80 -4.78 -5.11 2.21
C GLY A 80 -5.64 -4.74 3.40
N GLY A 81 -6.44 -5.70 3.84
CA GLY A 81 -7.17 -5.59 5.10
C GLY A 81 -6.26 -5.81 6.32
N HIS A 82 -6.72 -5.33 7.48
CA HIS A 82 -6.10 -5.60 8.77
C HIS A 82 -6.34 -7.05 9.20
N ASN A 83 -5.60 -7.97 8.59
CA ASN A 83 -5.69 -9.40 8.85
C ASN A 83 -4.97 -9.75 10.16
N ALA A 84 -5.63 -10.44 11.10
CA ALA A 84 -5.07 -10.78 12.40
C ALA A 84 -3.97 -11.87 12.35
N ASN A 85 -3.91 -12.62 11.24
CA ASN A 85 -2.99 -13.75 11.07
C ASN A 85 -1.68 -13.34 10.37
N LEU A 86 -1.61 -12.15 9.77
CA LEU A 86 -0.45 -11.68 9.01
C LEU A 86 0.43 -10.77 9.88
N LYS A 87 1.39 -11.37 10.57
CA LYS A 87 2.37 -10.67 11.42
C LYS A 87 3.53 -10.12 10.59
N ILE A 88 4.43 -9.40 11.27
CA ILE A 88 5.62 -8.80 10.65
C ILE A 88 6.42 -9.78 9.77
N ASP A 89 6.62 -11.03 10.21
CA ASP A 89 7.44 -12.01 9.48
C ASP A 89 6.84 -12.35 8.09
N TYR A 90 5.51 -12.37 7.96
CA TYR A 90 4.84 -12.56 6.67
C TYR A 90 5.20 -11.45 5.68
N PHE A 91 5.21 -10.20 6.15
CA PHE A 91 5.52 -9.05 5.29
C PHE A 91 7.00 -9.00 4.94
N GLU A 92 7.88 -9.35 5.87
CA GLU A 92 9.31 -9.46 5.58
C GLU A 92 9.59 -10.49 4.49
N ASP A 93 9.01 -11.68 4.61
CA ASP A 93 9.19 -12.74 3.61
C ASP A 93 8.59 -12.33 2.26
N LEU A 94 7.38 -11.76 2.25
CA LEU A 94 6.76 -11.26 1.03
C LEU A 94 7.63 -10.18 0.35
N PHE A 95 8.18 -9.24 1.11
CA PHE A 95 8.95 -8.13 0.55
C PHE A 95 10.30 -8.62 0.01
N ARG A 96 10.98 -9.52 0.74
CA ARG A 96 12.21 -10.18 0.24
C ARG A 96 11.95 -10.92 -1.05
N CYS A 97 10.90 -11.75 -1.12
CA CYS A 97 10.56 -12.47 -2.35
C CYS A 97 10.26 -11.53 -3.53
N ILE A 98 9.57 -10.41 -3.29
CA ILE A 98 9.33 -9.39 -4.34
C ILE A 98 10.67 -8.80 -4.81
N LYS A 99 11.54 -8.39 -3.90
CA LYS A 99 12.83 -7.75 -4.24
C LYS A 99 13.86 -8.70 -4.84
N GLU A 100 13.79 -9.98 -4.54
CA GLU A 100 14.62 -11.00 -5.16
C GLU A 100 14.23 -11.25 -6.62
N ARG A 101 12.94 -11.19 -6.94
CA ARG A 101 12.41 -11.53 -8.28
C ARG A 101 12.23 -10.32 -9.19
N PHE A 102 12.01 -9.12 -8.63
CA PHE A 102 11.60 -7.94 -9.40
C PHE A 102 12.34 -6.67 -8.99
N ASP A 103 12.80 -5.92 -9.99
CA ASP A 103 13.25 -4.53 -9.83
C ASP A 103 12.04 -3.58 -9.92
N ILE A 104 11.28 -3.46 -8.83
CA ILE A 104 10.08 -2.63 -8.74
C ILE A 104 10.05 -1.82 -7.44
N HIS A 105 9.54 -0.59 -7.50
CA HIS A 105 9.32 0.23 -6.32
C HIS A 105 8.14 -0.34 -5.52
N LEU A 106 8.40 -0.74 -4.28
CA LEU A 106 7.46 -1.32 -3.35
C LEU A 106 6.88 -0.21 -2.48
N HIS A 107 5.73 0.33 -2.91
CA HIS A 107 4.93 1.29 -2.15
C HIS A 107 3.88 0.51 -1.34
N ALA A 108 4.15 0.17 -0.09
CA ALA A 108 3.37 -0.84 0.62
C ALA A 108 2.93 -0.43 2.03
N LEU A 109 1.77 -0.96 2.42
CA LEU A 109 1.10 -0.81 3.72
C LEU A 109 0.74 0.63 4.08
N SER A 110 -0.52 0.86 4.44
CA SER A 110 -0.93 2.13 5.06
C SER A 110 -0.34 2.28 6.48
N PRO A 111 -0.27 3.52 7.01
CA PRO A 111 -0.01 3.76 8.43
C PRO A 111 -0.91 2.94 9.36
N ALA A 112 -2.18 2.73 9.00
CA ALA A 112 -3.10 1.89 9.77
C ALA A 112 -2.68 0.41 9.79
N GLU A 113 -2.25 -0.13 8.64
CA GLU A 113 -1.70 -1.48 8.53
C GLU A 113 -0.40 -1.64 9.33
N ILE A 114 0.48 -0.63 9.33
CA ILE A 114 1.70 -0.61 10.14
C ILE A 114 1.37 -0.66 11.64
N VAL A 115 0.42 0.16 12.10
CA VAL A 115 -0.04 0.18 13.49
C VAL A 115 -0.67 -1.16 13.89
N HIS A 116 -1.50 -1.73 13.02
CA HIS A 116 -2.09 -3.04 13.23
C HIS A 116 -1.02 -4.13 13.34
N THR A 117 -0.06 -4.15 12.41
CA THR A 117 1.07 -5.10 12.39
C THR A 117 1.90 -5.01 13.66
N ALA A 118 2.21 -3.80 14.13
CA ALA A 118 2.93 -3.57 15.39
C ALA A 118 2.18 -4.19 16.57
N LYS A 119 0.85 -3.96 16.64
CA LYS A 119 -0.01 -4.48 17.70
C LYS A 119 -0.05 -6.01 17.73
N ILE A 120 -0.28 -6.67 16.59
CA ILE A 120 -0.40 -8.14 16.55
C ILE A 120 0.95 -8.86 16.65
N SER A 121 2.03 -8.20 16.26
CA SER A 121 3.41 -8.70 16.37
C SER A 121 4.05 -8.38 17.73
N LYS A 122 3.40 -7.55 18.57
CA LYS A 122 3.89 -7.13 19.89
C LYS A 122 5.26 -6.43 19.85
N ILE A 123 5.48 -5.60 18.85
CA ILE A 123 6.70 -4.79 18.67
C ILE A 123 6.34 -3.32 18.45
N THR A 124 7.31 -2.41 18.49
CA THR A 124 7.03 -0.99 18.29
C THR A 124 6.78 -0.66 16.82
N ILE A 125 6.11 0.46 16.55
CA ILE A 125 5.94 0.97 15.17
C ILE A 125 7.31 1.24 14.53
N ALA A 126 8.27 1.74 15.30
CA ALA A 126 9.63 1.97 14.81
C ALA A 126 10.30 0.66 14.40
N ASP A 127 10.14 -0.42 15.17
CA ASP A 127 10.67 -1.74 14.82
C ASP A 127 10.02 -2.27 13.54
N VAL A 128 8.70 -2.14 13.39
CA VAL A 128 8.01 -2.53 12.15
C VAL A 128 8.58 -1.79 10.95
N ILE A 129 8.71 -0.46 11.01
CA ILE A 129 9.23 0.33 9.89
C ILE A 129 10.67 -0.05 9.57
N SER A 130 11.54 -0.22 10.58
CA SER A 130 12.94 -0.62 10.37
C SER A 130 13.02 -1.99 9.69
N ARG A 131 12.29 -2.98 10.22
CA ARG A 131 12.28 -4.35 9.71
C ARG A 131 11.72 -4.44 8.28
N LEU A 132 10.66 -3.71 7.99
CA LEU A 132 10.10 -3.65 6.64
C LEU A 132 11.05 -2.95 5.65
N ALA A 133 11.72 -1.87 6.07
CA ALA A 133 12.73 -1.20 5.26
C ALA A 133 13.91 -2.13 4.95
N GLU A 134 14.40 -2.88 5.95
CA GLU A 134 15.43 -3.91 5.78
C GLU A 134 14.99 -5.04 4.84
N ALA A 135 13.69 -5.40 4.86
CA ALA A 135 13.12 -6.41 3.98
C ALA A 135 12.86 -5.91 2.54
N GLY A 136 12.97 -4.60 2.28
CA GLY A 136 12.83 -4.01 0.95
C GLY A 136 11.66 -3.06 0.74
N LEU A 137 11.02 -2.55 1.79
CA LEU A 137 10.03 -1.47 1.66
C LEU A 137 10.70 -0.17 1.20
N ASP A 138 10.21 0.42 0.10
CA ASP A 138 10.77 1.68 -0.40
C ASP A 138 10.00 2.91 0.10
N SER A 139 8.67 2.83 0.21
CA SER A 139 7.86 3.93 0.74
C SER A 139 6.49 3.48 1.24
N ILE A 140 5.88 4.31 2.09
CA ILE A 140 4.58 4.05 2.75
C ILE A 140 3.49 4.94 2.10
N PRO A 141 2.38 4.38 1.58
CA PRO A 141 1.23 5.14 1.06
C PRO A 141 0.50 5.93 2.14
N GLY A 142 -0.15 7.02 1.75
CA GLY A 142 -0.88 7.90 2.67
C GLY A 142 -2.32 7.49 3.01
N GLY A 143 -2.78 6.29 2.63
CA GLY A 143 -4.14 5.82 2.90
C GLY A 143 -4.40 5.56 4.39
N GLY A 144 -5.67 5.51 4.83
CA GLY A 144 -6.02 5.18 6.22
C GLY A 144 -6.05 6.37 7.18
N ALA A 145 -5.87 7.60 6.69
CA ALA A 145 -5.98 8.83 7.48
C ALA A 145 -7.42 9.30 7.72
N GLU A 146 -8.37 8.73 6.95
CA GLU A 146 -9.84 8.88 6.95
C GLU A 146 -10.45 9.94 7.89
N ILE A 147 -11.28 10.83 7.33
CA ILE A 147 -12.22 11.67 8.09
C ILE A 147 -13.58 11.47 7.45
N LEU A 148 -14.29 10.43 7.87
CA LEU A 148 -15.63 10.11 7.39
C LEU A 148 -16.48 9.78 8.62
N VAL A 149 -17.31 10.76 9.01
CA VAL A 149 -18.34 10.68 10.05
C VAL A 149 -19.56 9.93 9.55
#